data_AF-A0A8C6QHX2-F1
#
_entry.id   AF-A0A8C6QHX2-F1
#
_cell.length_a   1.000
_cell.length_b   1.000
_cell.length_c   1.000
_cell.angle_alpha   90.00
_cell.angle_beta   90.00
_cell.angle_gamma   90.00
#
_symmetry.space_group_name_H-M   'P 1'
#
loop_
_entity.id
_entity.type
_entity.pdbx_description
1 polymer ?
#
loop_
_entity_poly.entity_id
_entity_poly.type
_entity_poly.pdbx_seq_one_letter_code
_entity_poly.pdbx_strand_id
1 'polypeptide(L)'
;MEDLDFTQSSEAASEYDKLPHPDYENILVLIEHLRMEYKDSSSLLKIQDTVHSYKRLVQLKNSHCDVLIEKNKTMENKVSGLHKKLSETEHEKMDQEQELCNLRFALKQEEEKRKNAEWVCEKMKERLREKEEQCDKEAEMKQQLESHVRKLDVELKTVRNKLTQTLEECNDTQRQLLEEQNARRLQDENLVNHLHKQKELEMAQDKISSELQEALDQSTKSEQCAKKMQDCIQKLGLENYKLKVTVTKQAERIEQLKENLVNENLNDDLTAKLETASSKYLHLHKENQLLQQELLSMKSTKRKCEQLREHKKKLEQEIVNLKSHMEKNMIECGQVEQYKWEIEEKTKQDLVEKLKQVNLFLQVQAAYEEKLQQLRNKQNASIRSQMDLRIRDLESEFSKMKNQVDCNKIEMENYKQLYLEEVKIRKSLSNKLSKTDERLAEVKTELLLERRQNRPLLYSTLNTRPALESICPGDLSDRFFISRSFSRENLVVPTSNLWHSIETMPDCKNK
;
A
#
# COMPACT_ATOMS: atom_id res chain seq x y z
N MET A 1 -23.00 50.83 18.72
CA MET A 1 -23.12 51.16 20.16
C MET A 1 -22.51 52.54 20.31
N GLU A 2 -23.00 53.38 21.22
CA GLU A 2 -22.78 54.82 21.12
C GLU A 2 -21.30 55.25 21.24
N ASP A 3 -20.86 56.09 20.31
CA ASP A 3 -19.64 56.89 20.44
C ASP A 3 -19.87 58.00 21.48
N LEU A 4 -19.47 57.77 22.73
CA LEU A 4 -19.46 58.81 23.77
C LEU A 4 -18.12 59.54 23.77
N ASP A 5 -18.06 60.64 23.02
CA ASP A 5 -16.89 61.50 22.91
C ASP A 5 -16.63 62.28 24.21
N PHE A 6 -15.78 61.72 25.07
CA PHE A 6 -15.37 62.30 26.35
C PHE A 6 -14.14 63.23 26.23
N THR A 7 -13.96 63.94 25.10
CA THR A 7 -12.84 64.88 24.90
C THR A 7 -13.19 66.38 25.03
N GLN A 8 -14.12 66.72 25.93
CA GLN A 8 -14.35 68.12 26.34
C GLN A 8 -14.05 68.33 27.84
N SER A 9 -12.77 68.21 28.20
CA SER A 9 -12.28 68.65 29.52
C SER A 9 -12.32 70.17 29.57
N SER A 10 -13.25 70.74 30.34
CA SER A 10 -13.38 72.19 30.52
C SER A 10 -12.14 72.77 31.21
N GLU A 11 -11.23 73.35 30.42
CA GLU A 11 -10.10 74.16 30.88
C GLU A 11 -10.61 75.50 31.44
N ALA A 12 -11.33 75.42 32.56
CA ALA A 12 -11.77 76.57 33.34
C ALA A 12 -10.57 77.16 34.07
N ALA A 13 -9.72 77.86 33.32
CA ALA A 13 -8.61 78.63 33.85
C ALA A 13 -9.13 79.56 34.95
N SER A 14 -8.81 79.25 36.21
CA SER A 14 -9.15 80.11 37.33
C SER A 14 -8.29 81.38 37.24
N GLU A 15 -8.83 82.38 36.55
CA GLU A 15 -8.27 83.71 36.45
C GLU A 15 -8.28 84.34 37.85
N TYR A 16 -7.22 84.06 38.61
CA TYR A 16 -7.00 84.60 39.94
C TYR A 16 -6.75 86.10 39.80
N ASP A 17 -7.84 86.87 39.88
CA ASP A 17 -7.85 88.32 39.94
C ASP A 17 -6.78 88.80 40.93
N LYS A 18 -5.73 89.41 40.38
CA LYS A 18 -4.62 89.98 41.17
C LYS A 18 -5.11 91.25 41.85
N LEU A 19 -5.86 91.07 42.94
CA LEU A 19 -6.24 92.12 43.88
C LEU A 19 -5.03 93.04 44.11
N PRO A 20 -5.14 94.35 43.78
CA PRO A 20 -4.00 95.25 43.78
C PRO A 20 -3.36 95.27 45.16
N HIS A 21 -2.09 94.89 45.23
CA HIS A 21 -1.36 94.91 46.49
C HIS A 21 -1.31 96.34 47.04
N PRO A 22 -1.70 96.58 48.31
CA PRO A 22 -1.63 97.91 48.88
C PRO A 22 -0.18 98.37 48.94
N ASP A 23 0.08 99.60 48.47
CA ASP A 23 1.42 100.16 48.46
C ASP A 23 1.85 100.51 49.90
N TYR A 24 2.63 99.60 50.49
CA TYR A 24 3.14 99.74 51.84
C TYR A 24 4.11 100.92 52.00
N GLU A 25 4.81 101.36 50.95
CA GLU A 25 5.73 102.49 51.08
C GLU A 25 4.93 103.80 51.18
N ASN A 26 3.87 103.96 50.38
CA ASN A 26 2.94 105.08 50.53
C ASN A 26 2.27 105.10 51.92
N ILE A 27 1.88 103.94 52.45
CA ILE A 27 1.30 103.83 53.81
C ILE A 27 2.32 104.23 54.89
N LEU A 28 3.60 103.86 54.73
CA LEU A 28 4.66 104.25 55.66
C LEU A 28 4.95 105.77 55.61
N VAL A 29 4.96 106.38 54.42
CA VAL A 29 5.12 107.83 54.24
C VAL A 29 3.97 108.61 54.89
N LEU A 30 2.73 108.09 54.86
CA LEU A 30 1.58 108.69 55.55
C LEU A 30 1.71 108.59 57.08
N ILE A 31 2.17 107.46 57.61
CA ILE A 31 2.42 107.28 59.05
C ILE A 31 3.53 108.23 59.55
N GLU A 32 4.56 108.48 58.74
CA GLU A 32 5.66 109.38 59.10
C GLU A 32 5.24 110.87 59.07
N HIS A 33 4.32 111.28 58.18
CA HIS A 33 3.70 112.61 58.27
C HIS A 33 2.87 112.75 59.56
N LEU A 34 2.05 111.74 59.91
CA LEU A 34 1.26 111.75 61.14
C LEU A 34 2.14 111.81 62.42
N ARG A 35 3.40 111.35 62.36
CA ARG A 35 4.40 111.51 63.45
C ARG A 35 4.72 112.97 63.76
N MET A 36 4.62 113.86 62.77
CA MET A 36 4.90 115.29 62.93
C MET A 36 3.70 116.08 63.45
N GLU A 37 2.48 115.60 63.24
CA GLU A 37 1.24 116.30 63.60
C GLU A 37 0.63 115.81 64.93
N TYR A 38 0.81 114.54 65.28
CA TYR A 38 0.10 113.91 66.42
C TYR A 38 1.01 113.66 67.64
N LYS A 39 0.59 114.16 68.81
CA LYS A 39 1.41 114.08 70.05
C LYS A 39 1.32 112.75 70.81
N ASP A 40 0.32 111.91 70.53
CA ASP A 40 0.26 110.56 71.11
C ASP A 40 1.09 109.57 70.28
N SER A 41 2.37 109.46 70.65
CA SER A 41 3.29 108.46 70.08
C SER A 41 2.90 107.01 70.41
N SER A 42 2.05 106.77 71.43
CA SER A 42 1.66 105.41 71.85
C SER A 42 0.64 104.76 70.92
N SER A 43 -0.31 105.54 70.36
CA SER A 43 -1.24 105.02 69.33
C SER A 43 -0.57 104.92 67.96
N LEU A 44 0.23 105.91 67.56
CA LEU A 44 0.91 105.89 66.25
C LEU A 44 1.89 104.71 66.12
N LEU A 45 2.66 104.39 67.18
CA LEU A 45 3.55 103.24 67.17
C LEU A 45 2.79 101.92 66.98
N LYS A 46 1.62 101.75 67.63
CA LYS A 46 0.76 100.57 67.45
C LYS A 46 0.24 100.45 66.02
N ILE A 47 -0.08 101.57 65.35
CA ILE A 47 -0.46 101.58 63.93
C ILE A 47 0.74 101.16 63.06
N GLN A 48 1.93 101.72 63.33
CA GLN A 48 3.16 101.35 62.62
C GLN A 48 3.49 99.85 62.77
N ASP A 49 3.43 99.31 63.99
CA ASP A 49 3.65 97.89 64.27
C ASP A 49 2.59 96.99 63.60
N THR A 50 1.32 97.41 63.63
CA THR A 50 0.23 96.68 62.96
C THR A 50 0.47 96.60 61.45
N VAL A 51 0.83 97.71 60.80
CA VAL A 51 1.15 97.74 59.35
C VAL A 51 2.37 96.87 59.03
N HIS A 52 3.42 96.88 59.87
CA HIS A 52 4.58 95.99 59.69
C HIS A 52 4.22 94.51 59.87
N SER A 53 3.36 94.17 60.82
CA SER A 53 2.86 92.80 60.98
C SER A 53 2.04 92.34 59.78
N TYR A 54 1.22 93.23 59.20
CA TYR A 54 0.41 92.93 58.02
C TYR A 54 1.29 92.77 56.76
N LYS A 55 2.31 93.62 56.59
CA LYS A 55 3.34 93.50 55.53
C LYS A 55 4.01 92.13 55.58
N ARG A 56 4.47 91.70 56.78
CA ARG A 56 5.06 90.37 57.00
C ARG A 56 4.07 89.23 56.77
N LEU A 57 2.81 89.38 57.19
CA LEU A 57 1.76 88.36 56.98
C LEU A 57 1.42 88.18 55.50
N VAL A 58 1.36 89.26 54.72
CA VAL A 58 1.14 89.20 53.26
C VAL A 58 2.36 88.59 52.56
N GLN A 59 3.59 88.97 52.94
CA GLN A 59 4.81 88.33 52.41
C GLN A 59 4.84 86.83 52.70
N LEU A 60 4.49 86.41 53.93
CA LEU A 60 4.41 85.00 54.30
C LEU A 60 3.33 84.26 53.49
N LYS A 61 2.12 84.85 53.36
CA LYS A 61 1.05 84.30 52.53
C LYS A 61 1.47 84.14 51.07
N ASN A 62 2.07 85.17 50.45
CA ASN A 62 2.56 85.10 49.08
C ASN A 62 3.58 83.96 48.91
N SER A 63 4.59 83.87 49.78
CA SER A 63 5.58 82.77 49.74
C SER A 63 4.97 81.38 49.91
N HIS A 64 3.86 81.27 50.64
CA HIS A 64 3.10 80.03 50.76
C HIS A 64 2.28 79.72 49.49
N CYS A 65 1.67 80.75 48.87
CA CYS A 65 1.00 80.63 47.58
C CYS A 65 1.97 80.18 46.48
N ASP A 66 3.17 80.75 46.41
CA ASP A 66 4.20 80.38 45.42
C ASP A 66 4.57 78.88 45.54
N VAL A 67 4.76 78.39 46.76
CA VAL A 67 5.01 76.97 47.06
C VAL A 67 3.81 76.08 46.71
N LEU A 68 2.57 76.56 46.92
CA LEU A 68 1.36 75.84 46.52
C LEU A 68 1.18 75.81 44.99
N ILE A 69 1.54 76.88 44.27
CA ILE A 69 1.48 76.96 42.80
C ILE A 69 2.45 75.95 42.18
N GLU A 70 3.72 75.94 42.57
CA GLU A 70 4.68 74.97 42.05
C GLU A 70 4.35 73.53 42.48
N LYS A 71 3.74 73.33 43.66
CA LYS A 71 3.20 72.02 44.05
C LYS A 71 2.02 71.58 43.17
N ASN A 72 1.08 72.47 42.87
CA ASN A 72 -0.06 72.18 42.00
C ASN A 72 0.40 71.83 40.59
N LYS A 73 1.26 72.66 39.99
CA LYS A 73 1.93 72.40 38.70
C LYS A 73 2.72 71.08 38.69
N THR A 74 3.36 70.71 39.81
CA THR A 74 4.02 69.40 39.97
C THR A 74 3.02 68.23 40.03
N MET A 75 1.81 68.43 40.54
CA MET A 75 0.75 67.41 40.54
C MET A 75 0.05 67.32 39.18
N GLU A 76 -0.22 68.45 38.54
CA GLU A 76 -0.78 68.57 37.19
C GLU A 76 0.08 67.86 36.14
N ASN A 77 1.40 68.09 36.14
CA ASN A 77 2.33 67.34 35.29
C ASN A 77 2.29 65.81 35.53
N LYS A 78 2.03 65.36 36.77
CA LYS A 78 1.86 63.94 37.10
C LYS A 78 0.51 63.40 36.63
N VAL A 79 -0.57 64.16 36.75
CA VAL A 79 -1.90 63.80 36.25
C VAL A 79 -1.87 63.68 34.73
N SER A 80 -1.29 64.66 34.02
CA SER A 80 -1.05 64.62 32.57
C SER A 80 -0.24 63.37 32.17
N GLY A 81 0.88 63.10 32.85
CA GLY A 81 1.72 61.93 32.58
C GLY A 81 1.06 60.57 32.88
N LEU A 82 0.11 60.52 33.83
CA LEU A 82 -0.71 59.33 34.09
C LEU A 82 -1.83 59.17 33.07
N HIS A 83 -2.49 60.26 32.68
CA HIS A 83 -3.57 60.25 31.69
C HIS A 83 -3.05 59.82 30.30
N LYS A 84 -1.87 60.29 29.89
CA LYS A 84 -1.21 59.82 28.66
C LYS A 84 -0.96 58.32 28.68
N LYS A 85 -0.43 57.78 29.77
CA LYS A 85 -0.18 56.34 29.94
C LYS A 85 -1.46 55.50 29.94
N LEU A 86 -2.53 56.02 30.53
CA LEU A 86 -3.83 55.36 30.50
C LEU A 86 -4.33 55.25 29.05
N SER A 87 -4.31 56.35 28.30
CA SER A 87 -4.71 56.35 26.89
C SER A 87 -3.84 55.45 26.01
N GLU A 88 -2.52 55.41 26.24
CA GLU A 88 -1.60 54.45 25.58
C GLU A 88 -2.00 53.00 25.87
N THR A 89 -2.28 52.67 27.13
CA THR A 89 -2.71 51.33 27.56
C THR A 89 -4.08 50.94 26.99
N GLU A 90 -5.00 51.91 26.84
CA GLU A 90 -6.33 51.70 26.26
C GLU A 90 -6.27 51.39 24.76
N HIS A 91 -5.37 52.05 24.01
CA HIS A 91 -5.11 51.72 22.61
C HIS A 91 -4.49 50.31 22.46
N GLU A 92 -3.44 50.00 23.23
CA GLU A 92 -2.82 48.66 23.23
C GLU A 92 -3.84 47.55 23.54
N LYS A 93 -4.78 47.81 24.45
CA LYS A 93 -5.88 46.89 24.78
C LYS A 93 -6.87 46.72 23.62
N MET A 94 -7.23 47.79 22.90
CA MET A 94 -8.12 47.67 21.74
C MET A 94 -7.47 46.92 20.58
N ASP A 95 -6.19 47.16 20.31
CA ASP A 95 -5.42 46.43 19.29
C ASP A 95 -5.41 44.92 19.60
N GLN A 96 -5.13 44.54 20.86
CA GLN A 96 -5.19 43.15 21.32
C GLN A 96 -6.59 42.53 21.20
N GLU A 97 -7.65 43.28 21.52
CA GLU A 97 -9.03 42.81 21.36
C GLU A 97 -9.42 42.61 19.88
N GLN A 98 -8.91 43.45 18.97
CA GLN A 98 -9.08 43.28 17.53
C GLN A 98 -8.29 42.08 16.98
N GLU A 99 -7.06 41.85 17.42
CA GLU A 99 -6.29 40.64 17.09
C GLU A 99 -6.99 39.37 17.58
N LEU A 100 -7.48 39.35 18.82
CA LEU A 100 -8.24 38.23 19.38
C LEU A 100 -9.53 37.94 18.60
N CYS A 101 -10.21 38.97 18.08
CA CYS A 101 -11.36 38.81 17.18
C CYS A 101 -10.95 38.17 15.84
N ASN A 102 -9.85 38.63 15.24
CA ASN A 102 -9.31 38.10 13.98
C ASN A 102 -8.89 36.63 14.13
N LEU A 103 -8.17 36.29 15.20
CA LEU A 103 -7.75 34.92 15.52
C LEU A 103 -8.95 33.99 15.79
N ARG A 104 -10.00 34.47 16.48
CA ARG A 104 -11.23 33.71 16.73
C ARG A 104 -11.98 33.39 15.42
N PHE A 105 -12.01 34.31 14.47
CA PHE A 105 -12.58 34.06 13.13
C PHE A 105 -11.74 33.02 12.35
N ALA A 106 -10.42 33.18 12.33
CA ALA A 106 -9.51 32.25 11.66
C ALA A 106 -9.61 30.82 12.22
N LEU A 107 -9.65 30.68 13.55
CA LEU A 107 -9.85 29.40 14.24
C LEU A 107 -11.15 28.72 13.80
N LYS A 108 -12.28 29.45 13.85
CA LYS A 108 -13.59 28.91 13.44
C LYS A 108 -13.60 28.49 11.97
N GLN A 109 -12.91 29.21 11.08
CA GLN A 109 -12.77 28.83 9.68
C GLN A 109 -11.95 27.54 9.52
N GLU A 110 -10.89 27.35 10.30
CA GLU A 110 -10.07 26.14 10.26
C GLU A 110 -10.78 24.92 10.90
N GLU A 111 -11.62 25.13 11.92
CA GLU A 111 -12.49 24.08 12.47
C GLU A 111 -13.48 23.54 11.44
N GLU A 112 -14.13 24.40 10.65
CA GLU A 112 -15.02 23.95 9.56
C GLU A 112 -14.23 23.27 8.43
N LYS A 113 -13.02 23.75 8.09
CA LYS A 113 -12.13 23.03 7.15
C LYS A 113 -11.74 21.64 7.68
N ARG A 114 -11.49 21.50 8.99
CA ARG A 114 -11.19 20.22 9.63
C ARG A 114 -12.37 19.26 9.56
N LYS A 115 -13.59 19.69 9.94
CA LYS A 115 -14.82 18.87 9.83
C LYS A 115 -15.06 18.38 8.40
N ASN A 116 -14.89 19.27 7.41
CA ASN A 116 -15.02 18.91 5.99
C ASN A 116 -13.94 17.89 5.55
N ALA A 117 -12.69 18.04 6.00
CA ALA A 117 -11.63 17.09 5.72
C ALA A 117 -11.88 15.72 6.39
N GLU A 118 -12.36 15.71 7.64
CA GLU A 118 -12.74 14.49 8.37
C GLU A 118 -13.89 13.75 7.67
N TRP A 119 -14.93 14.46 7.24
CA TRP A 119 -16.04 13.88 6.47
C TRP A 119 -15.59 13.25 5.14
N VAL A 120 -14.70 13.92 4.39
CA VAL A 120 -14.11 13.35 3.16
C VAL A 120 -13.27 12.11 3.48
N CYS A 121 -12.50 12.11 4.56
CA CYS A 121 -11.71 10.94 4.98
C CYS A 121 -12.59 9.74 5.33
N GLU A 122 -13.67 9.93 6.10
CA GLU A 122 -14.60 8.84 6.42
C GLU A 122 -15.34 8.33 5.18
N LYS A 123 -15.80 9.21 4.28
CA LYS A 123 -16.45 8.77 3.04
C LYS A 123 -15.48 8.02 2.11
N MET A 124 -14.18 8.32 2.16
CA MET A 124 -13.17 7.57 1.41
C MET A 124 -12.82 6.22 2.07
N LYS A 125 -12.76 6.13 3.41
CA LYS A 125 -12.64 4.86 4.13
C LYS A 125 -13.83 3.93 3.86
N GLU A 126 -15.05 4.47 3.79
CA GLU A 126 -16.25 3.70 3.47
C GLU A 126 -16.15 3.06 2.07
N ARG A 127 -15.79 3.86 1.06
CA ARG A 127 -15.51 3.37 -0.31
C ARG A 127 -14.35 2.37 -0.40
N LEU A 128 -13.37 2.46 0.51
CA LEU A 128 -12.28 1.48 0.59
C LEU A 128 -12.83 0.13 1.07
N ARG A 129 -13.62 0.11 2.16
CA ARG A 129 -14.27 -1.11 2.67
C ARG A 129 -15.20 -1.75 1.64
N GLU A 130 -16.00 -0.95 0.92
CA GLU A 130 -16.83 -1.41 -0.21
C GLU A 130 -16.01 -2.11 -1.31
N LYS A 131 -14.74 -1.72 -1.49
CA LYS A 131 -13.83 -2.31 -2.48
C LYS A 131 -13.09 -3.54 -1.96
N GLU A 132 -12.69 -3.54 -0.69
CA GLU A 132 -12.13 -4.72 -0.01
C GLU A 132 -13.13 -5.88 -0.05
N GLU A 133 -14.38 -5.66 0.38
CA GLU A 133 -15.45 -6.67 0.37
C GLU A 133 -15.77 -7.18 -1.05
N GLN A 134 -15.58 -6.34 -2.08
CA GLN A 134 -15.76 -6.75 -3.48
C GLN A 134 -14.59 -7.59 -3.99
N CYS A 135 -13.36 -7.31 -3.56
CA CYS A 135 -12.18 -8.11 -3.88
C CYS A 135 -12.22 -9.47 -3.18
N ASP A 136 -12.71 -9.55 -1.93
CA ASP A 136 -12.90 -10.82 -1.23
C ASP A 136 -13.88 -11.74 -1.96
N LYS A 137 -15.04 -11.21 -2.40
CA LYS A 137 -16.03 -11.95 -3.22
C LYS A 137 -15.46 -12.41 -4.57
N GLU A 138 -14.59 -11.61 -5.19
CA GLU A 138 -13.89 -12.00 -6.42
C GLU A 138 -12.88 -13.12 -6.16
N ALA A 139 -12.16 -13.08 -5.03
CA ALA A 139 -11.23 -14.13 -4.61
C ALA A 139 -11.97 -15.46 -4.30
N GLU A 140 -13.11 -15.42 -3.62
CA GLU A 140 -13.96 -16.59 -3.38
C GLU A 140 -14.45 -17.21 -4.71
N MET A 141 -15.01 -16.40 -5.62
CA MET A 141 -15.45 -16.91 -6.93
C MET A 141 -14.29 -17.46 -7.76
N LYS A 142 -13.12 -16.83 -7.71
CA LYS A 142 -11.91 -17.34 -8.36
C LYS A 142 -11.48 -18.69 -7.80
N GLN A 143 -11.52 -18.87 -6.47
CA GLN A 143 -11.20 -20.15 -5.82
C GLN A 143 -12.22 -21.25 -6.20
N GLN A 144 -13.51 -20.91 -6.29
CA GLN A 144 -14.55 -21.82 -6.77
C GLN A 144 -14.31 -22.24 -8.22
N LEU A 145 -14.05 -21.29 -9.13
CA LEU A 145 -13.73 -21.57 -10.53
C LEU A 145 -12.47 -22.43 -10.67
N GLU A 146 -11.41 -22.14 -9.90
CA GLU A 146 -10.19 -22.95 -9.93
C GLU A 146 -10.45 -24.38 -9.44
N SER A 147 -11.27 -24.58 -8.41
CA SER A 147 -11.68 -25.92 -7.96
C SER A 147 -12.45 -26.69 -9.05
N HIS A 148 -13.29 -26.00 -9.83
CA HIS A 148 -14.04 -26.59 -10.93
C HIS A 148 -13.13 -26.95 -12.12
N VAL A 149 -12.17 -26.09 -12.47
CA VAL A 149 -11.15 -26.36 -13.50
C VAL A 149 -10.28 -27.56 -13.11
N ARG A 150 -9.82 -27.64 -11.86
CA ARG A 150 -9.07 -28.80 -11.33
C ARG A 150 -9.89 -30.09 -11.43
N LYS A 151 -11.20 -30.04 -11.13
CA LYS A 151 -12.10 -31.19 -11.29
C LYS A 151 -12.20 -31.63 -12.76
N LEU A 152 -12.43 -30.69 -13.68
CA LEU A 152 -12.55 -30.98 -15.11
C LEU A 152 -11.25 -31.56 -15.71
N ASP A 153 -10.06 -31.10 -15.29
CA ASP A 153 -8.79 -31.72 -15.75
C ASP A 153 -8.66 -33.17 -15.28
N VAL A 154 -9.05 -33.49 -14.04
CA VAL A 154 -9.05 -34.88 -13.53
C VAL A 154 -10.04 -35.75 -14.32
N GLU A 155 -11.23 -35.23 -14.64
CA GLU A 155 -12.21 -35.93 -15.49
C GLU A 155 -11.68 -36.14 -16.92
N LEU A 156 -11.13 -35.09 -17.56
CA LEU A 156 -10.52 -35.18 -18.90
C LEU A 156 -9.32 -36.13 -18.94
N LYS A 157 -8.47 -36.14 -17.91
CA LYS A 157 -7.34 -37.09 -17.78
C LYS A 157 -7.84 -38.52 -17.59
N THR A 158 -8.93 -38.72 -16.86
CA THR A 158 -9.56 -40.03 -16.70
C THR A 158 -10.18 -40.54 -18.01
N VAL A 159 -10.89 -39.68 -18.76
CA VAL A 159 -11.44 -40.01 -20.08
C VAL A 159 -10.33 -40.31 -21.09
N ARG A 160 -9.26 -39.52 -21.10
CA ARG A 160 -8.07 -39.73 -21.95
C ARG A 160 -7.42 -41.09 -21.70
N ASN A 161 -7.18 -41.45 -20.43
CA ASN A 161 -6.61 -42.74 -20.08
C ASN A 161 -7.51 -43.92 -20.53
N LYS A 162 -8.84 -43.80 -20.33
CA LYS A 162 -9.80 -44.80 -20.82
C LYS A 162 -9.77 -44.92 -22.35
N LEU A 163 -9.69 -43.81 -23.07
CA LEU A 163 -9.61 -43.81 -24.54
C LEU A 163 -8.34 -44.49 -25.03
N THR A 164 -7.19 -44.23 -24.40
CA THR A 164 -5.92 -44.93 -24.69
C THR A 164 -6.05 -46.43 -24.46
N GLN A 165 -6.60 -46.85 -23.32
CA GLN A 165 -6.84 -48.26 -23.02
C GLN A 165 -7.75 -48.93 -24.07
N THR A 166 -8.89 -48.32 -24.41
CA THR A 166 -9.80 -48.89 -25.44
C THR A 166 -9.18 -48.92 -26.84
N LEU A 167 -8.22 -48.03 -27.13
CA LEU A 167 -7.48 -48.04 -28.39
C LEU A 167 -6.47 -49.21 -28.41
N GLU A 168 -5.80 -49.49 -27.30
CA GLU A 168 -4.92 -50.67 -27.13
C GLU A 168 -5.74 -51.97 -27.24
N GLU A 169 -6.89 -52.06 -26.56
CA GLU A 169 -7.82 -53.20 -26.65
C GLU A 169 -8.35 -53.42 -28.09
N CYS A 170 -8.68 -52.35 -28.82
CA CYS A 170 -9.05 -52.42 -30.24
C CYS A 170 -7.90 -52.90 -31.14
N ASN A 171 -6.67 -52.42 -30.90
CA ASN A 171 -5.50 -52.83 -31.68
C ASN A 171 -5.15 -54.31 -31.44
N ASP A 172 -5.26 -54.79 -30.20
CA ASP A 172 -4.99 -56.18 -29.85
C ASP A 172 -6.08 -57.14 -30.37
N THR A 173 -7.36 -56.78 -30.26
CA THR A 173 -8.45 -57.56 -30.85
C THR A 173 -8.41 -57.57 -32.38
N GLN A 174 -7.99 -56.47 -33.02
CA GLN A 174 -7.73 -56.45 -34.47
C GLN A 174 -6.55 -57.35 -34.88
N ARG A 175 -5.50 -57.45 -34.05
CA ARG A 175 -4.38 -58.38 -34.27
C ARG A 175 -4.85 -59.84 -34.17
N GLN A 176 -5.57 -60.18 -33.11
CA GLN A 176 -6.16 -61.51 -32.90
C GLN A 176 -7.09 -61.91 -34.07
N LEU A 177 -7.92 -60.98 -34.56
CA LEU A 177 -8.81 -61.23 -35.70
C LEU A 177 -8.02 -61.51 -36.99
N LEU A 178 -6.90 -60.83 -37.22
CA LEU A 178 -6.04 -61.07 -38.39
C LEU A 178 -5.33 -62.43 -38.30
N GLU A 179 -4.85 -62.80 -37.11
CA GLU A 179 -4.24 -64.10 -36.83
C GLU A 179 -5.24 -65.25 -37.03
N GLU A 180 -6.47 -65.11 -36.50
CA GLU A 180 -7.57 -66.06 -36.67
C GLU A 180 -8.02 -66.18 -38.15
N GLN A 181 -8.11 -65.07 -38.89
CA GLN A 181 -8.39 -65.09 -40.32
C GLN A 181 -7.29 -65.81 -41.12
N ASN A 182 -6.02 -65.66 -40.73
CA ASN A 182 -4.92 -66.38 -41.35
C ASN A 182 -4.93 -67.88 -41.02
N ALA A 183 -5.27 -68.24 -39.77
CA ALA A 183 -5.43 -69.64 -39.35
C ALA A 183 -6.56 -70.34 -40.11
N ARG A 184 -7.73 -69.69 -40.28
CA ARG A 184 -8.84 -70.21 -41.09
C ARG A 184 -8.48 -70.35 -42.56
N ARG A 185 -7.83 -69.34 -43.15
CA ARG A 185 -7.34 -69.40 -44.53
C ARG A 185 -6.40 -70.59 -44.75
N LEU A 186 -5.51 -70.87 -43.79
CA LEU A 186 -4.65 -72.06 -43.78
C LEU A 186 -5.46 -73.36 -43.64
N GLN A 187 -6.53 -73.40 -42.85
CA GLN A 187 -7.41 -74.58 -42.79
C GLN A 187 -8.16 -74.80 -44.12
N ASP A 188 -8.72 -73.76 -44.72
CA ASP A 188 -9.41 -73.82 -46.01
C ASP A 188 -8.45 -74.28 -47.13
N GLU A 189 -7.24 -73.73 -47.19
CA GLU A 189 -6.20 -74.11 -48.14
C GLU A 189 -5.74 -75.56 -47.94
N ASN A 190 -5.60 -76.02 -46.70
CA ASN A 190 -5.34 -77.44 -46.40
C ASN A 190 -6.52 -78.36 -46.79
N LEU A 191 -7.77 -77.93 -46.59
CA LEU A 191 -8.96 -78.68 -46.98
C LEU A 191 -9.09 -78.81 -48.51
N VAL A 192 -8.84 -77.72 -49.24
CA VAL A 192 -8.78 -77.73 -50.72
C VAL A 192 -7.66 -78.65 -51.21
N ASN A 193 -6.47 -78.58 -50.62
CA ASN A 193 -5.36 -79.48 -50.93
C ASN A 193 -5.69 -80.96 -50.63
N HIS A 194 -6.42 -81.24 -49.54
CA HIS A 194 -6.86 -82.60 -49.19
C HIS A 194 -7.91 -83.13 -50.17
N LEU A 195 -8.93 -82.33 -50.51
CA LEU A 195 -9.95 -82.66 -51.52
C LEU A 195 -9.34 -82.90 -52.90
N HIS A 196 -8.36 -82.09 -53.30
CA HIS A 196 -7.62 -82.31 -54.55
C HIS A 196 -6.91 -83.67 -54.54
N LYS A 197 -6.21 -84.02 -53.46
CA LYS A 197 -5.51 -85.30 -53.31
C LYS A 197 -6.46 -86.50 -53.24
N GLN A 198 -7.60 -86.35 -52.56
CA GLN A 198 -8.65 -87.36 -52.56
C GLN A 198 -9.15 -87.63 -53.99
N LYS A 199 -9.34 -86.58 -54.79
CA LYS A 199 -9.76 -86.70 -56.19
C LYS A 199 -8.67 -87.26 -57.12
N GLU A 200 -7.39 -87.00 -56.85
CA GLU A 200 -6.27 -87.66 -57.54
C GLU A 200 -6.27 -89.18 -57.26
N LEU A 201 -6.48 -89.58 -56.01
CA LEU A 201 -6.59 -90.99 -55.62
C LEU A 201 -7.83 -91.66 -56.23
N GLU A 202 -8.96 -90.97 -56.27
CA GLU A 202 -10.20 -91.42 -56.92
C GLU A 202 -9.98 -91.67 -58.42
N MET A 203 -9.41 -90.70 -59.16
CA MET A 203 -9.06 -90.88 -60.57
C MET A 203 -8.04 -92.00 -60.81
N ALA A 204 -7.09 -92.21 -59.88
CA ALA A 204 -6.15 -93.32 -59.97
C ALA A 204 -6.82 -94.68 -59.71
N GLN A 205 -7.78 -94.75 -58.78
CA GLN A 205 -8.56 -95.95 -58.49
C GLN A 205 -9.52 -96.30 -59.63
N ASP A 206 -10.18 -95.31 -60.25
CA ASP A 206 -10.99 -95.50 -61.46
C ASP A 206 -10.13 -96.03 -62.62
N LYS A 207 -8.93 -95.46 -62.82
CA LYS A 207 -7.97 -95.92 -63.85
C LYS A 207 -7.54 -97.37 -63.61
N ILE A 208 -7.17 -97.74 -62.38
CA ILE A 208 -6.83 -99.12 -62.02
C ILE A 208 -8.04 -100.05 -62.20
N SER A 209 -9.26 -99.59 -61.91
CA SER A 209 -10.49 -100.38 -62.09
C SER A 209 -10.80 -100.60 -63.58
N SER A 210 -10.53 -99.61 -64.44
CA SER A 210 -10.61 -99.73 -65.90
C SER A 210 -9.58 -100.72 -66.43
N GLU A 211 -8.31 -100.60 -66.02
CA GLU A 211 -7.24 -101.52 -66.41
C GLU A 211 -7.50 -102.97 -65.94
N LEU A 212 -8.07 -103.13 -64.74
CA LEU A 212 -8.49 -104.43 -64.22
C LEU A 212 -9.66 -105.01 -65.02
N GLN A 213 -10.66 -104.20 -65.39
CA GLN A 213 -11.78 -104.64 -66.22
C GLN A 213 -11.30 -105.04 -67.62
N GLU A 214 -10.42 -104.26 -68.25
CA GLU A 214 -9.81 -104.61 -69.54
C GLU A 214 -9.04 -105.93 -69.47
N ALA A 215 -8.26 -106.15 -68.41
CA ALA A 215 -7.55 -107.42 -68.18
C ALA A 215 -8.50 -108.61 -67.97
N LEU A 216 -9.64 -108.41 -67.30
CA LEU A 216 -10.67 -109.44 -67.04
C LEU A 216 -11.44 -109.78 -68.33
N ASP A 217 -11.76 -108.76 -69.12
CA ASP A 217 -12.28 -108.85 -70.48
C ASP A 217 -11.31 -109.60 -71.41
N GLN A 218 -10.01 -109.34 -71.30
CA GLN A 218 -8.99 -109.99 -72.11
C GLN A 218 -8.72 -111.44 -71.66
N SER A 219 -8.82 -111.71 -70.36
CA SER A 219 -8.79 -113.06 -69.79
C SER A 219 -9.98 -113.90 -70.27
N THR A 220 -11.21 -113.37 -70.22
CA THR A 220 -12.40 -114.08 -70.71
C THR A 220 -12.40 -114.28 -72.24
N LYS A 221 -11.84 -113.33 -73.02
CA LYS A 221 -11.55 -113.52 -74.46
C LYS A 221 -10.52 -114.64 -74.68
N SER A 222 -9.47 -114.72 -73.86
CA SER A 222 -8.48 -115.80 -73.89
C SER A 222 -9.09 -117.16 -73.50
N GLU A 223 -9.97 -117.21 -72.51
CA GLU A 223 -10.66 -118.42 -72.07
C GLU A 223 -11.66 -118.94 -73.13
N GLN A 224 -12.37 -118.04 -73.83
CA GLN A 224 -13.14 -118.40 -75.02
C GLN A 224 -12.26 -118.93 -76.16
N CYS A 225 -11.05 -118.37 -76.33
CA CYS A 225 -10.08 -118.86 -77.32
C CYS A 225 -9.61 -120.28 -76.97
N ALA A 226 -9.29 -120.53 -75.70
CA ALA A 226 -8.93 -121.86 -75.20
C ALA A 226 -10.05 -122.90 -75.41
N LYS A 227 -11.31 -122.55 -75.14
CA LYS A 227 -12.48 -123.41 -75.45
C LYS A 227 -12.58 -123.74 -76.94
N LYS A 228 -12.47 -122.75 -77.83
CA LYS A 228 -12.49 -122.96 -79.30
C LYS A 228 -11.32 -123.83 -79.77
N MET A 229 -10.15 -123.71 -79.14
CA MET A 229 -8.99 -124.55 -79.42
C MET A 229 -9.22 -126.00 -78.94
N GLN A 230 -9.90 -126.20 -77.82
CA GLN A 230 -10.25 -127.54 -77.30
C GLN A 230 -11.28 -128.27 -78.19
N ASP A 231 -12.28 -127.58 -78.73
CA ASP A 231 -13.20 -128.12 -79.75
C ASP A 231 -12.45 -128.54 -81.03
N CYS A 232 -11.42 -127.80 -81.43
CA CYS A 232 -10.59 -128.10 -82.59
C CYS A 232 -9.79 -129.40 -82.38
N ILE A 233 -9.21 -129.57 -81.19
CA ILE A 233 -8.48 -130.79 -80.79
C ILE A 233 -9.39 -132.02 -80.79
N GLN A 234 -10.63 -131.91 -80.31
CA GLN A 234 -11.58 -133.04 -80.32
C GLN A 234 -11.97 -133.50 -81.73
N LYS A 235 -12.11 -132.57 -82.69
CA LYS A 235 -12.40 -132.92 -84.09
C LYS A 235 -11.23 -133.66 -84.76
N LEU A 236 -10.00 -133.17 -84.59
CA LEU A 236 -8.80 -133.78 -85.17
C LEU A 236 -8.47 -135.18 -84.60
N GLY A 237 -8.98 -135.50 -83.40
CA GLY A 237 -8.85 -136.83 -82.78
C GLY A 237 -9.66 -137.94 -83.47
N LEU A 238 -10.82 -137.62 -84.05
CA LEU A 238 -11.68 -138.60 -84.75
C LEU A 238 -11.24 -138.89 -86.19
N GLU A 239 -10.55 -137.95 -86.82
CA GLU A 239 -10.12 -138.05 -88.22
C GLU A 239 -8.84 -138.90 -88.39
N ASN A 240 -7.96 -138.89 -87.39
CA ASN A 240 -6.67 -139.61 -87.41
C ASN A 240 -6.77 -141.14 -87.39
N TYR A 241 -7.90 -141.74 -86.97
CA TYR A 241 -8.05 -143.20 -86.94
C TYR A 241 -8.45 -143.81 -88.30
N LYS A 242 -9.01 -143.01 -89.23
CA LYS A 242 -9.53 -143.51 -90.52
C LYS A 242 -8.56 -143.44 -91.69
N LEU A 243 -7.42 -142.75 -91.56
CA LEU A 243 -6.50 -142.44 -92.68
C LEU A 243 -5.13 -143.16 -92.59
N LYS A 244 -5.11 -144.46 -92.25
CA LYS A 244 -3.86 -145.23 -92.09
C LYS A 244 -3.78 -146.60 -92.81
N VAL A 245 -4.81 -147.01 -93.57
CA VAL A 245 -4.90 -148.41 -94.08
C VAL A 245 -5.02 -148.54 -95.61
N THR A 246 -5.37 -147.49 -96.36
CA THR A 246 -5.66 -147.57 -97.81
C THR A 246 -4.84 -146.61 -98.69
N VAL A 247 -3.52 -146.53 -98.45
CA VAL A 247 -2.57 -145.73 -99.27
C VAL A 247 -1.73 -146.64 -100.20
N THR A 248 -2.29 -147.76 -100.68
CA THR A 248 -1.57 -148.75 -101.52
C THR A 248 -2.41 -149.34 -102.66
N LYS A 249 -2.73 -148.52 -103.69
CA LYS A 249 -2.68 -148.89 -105.13
C LYS A 249 -3.30 -147.79 -106.02
N GLN A 250 -2.45 -147.17 -106.85
CA GLN A 250 -2.77 -146.46 -108.11
C GLN A 250 -3.74 -145.24 -108.01
N ALA A 251 -3.47 -144.09 -108.61
CA ALA A 251 -3.30 -143.76 -110.04
C ALA A 251 -4.64 -143.94 -110.81
N GLU A 252 -5.13 -142.98 -111.60
CA GLU A 252 -4.44 -141.85 -112.27
C GLU A 252 -5.24 -140.52 -112.32
N ARG A 253 -4.55 -139.43 -112.73
CA ARG A 253 -4.98 -138.37 -113.70
C ARG A 253 -6.10 -137.33 -113.38
N ILE A 254 -5.78 -136.07 -113.76
CA ILE A 254 -6.60 -135.08 -114.52
C ILE A 254 -7.72 -134.32 -113.72
N GLU A 255 -7.50 -133.04 -113.33
CA GLU A 255 -7.83 -131.75 -114.04
C GLU A 255 -9.18 -131.12 -113.52
N GLN A 256 -9.54 -129.82 -113.61
CA GLN A 256 -9.05 -128.62 -114.35
C GLN A 256 -9.61 -127.27 -113.75
N LEU A 257 -8.95 -126.12 -113.99
CA LEU A 257 -9.51 -124.71 -114.07
C LEU A 257 -10.07 -124.03 -112.76
N LYS A 258 -10.29 -122.69 -112.57
CA LYS A 258 -10.18 -121.36 -113.28
C LYS A 258 -10.26 -120.18 -112.21
N GLU A 259 -10.08 -118.84 -112.37
CA GLU A 259 -9.29 -117.91 -113.24
C GLU A 259 -9.74 -116.39 -113.13
N ASN A 260 -8.81 -115.38 -113.20
CA ASN A 260 -8.95 -113.95 -113.66
C ASN A 260 -9.79 -112.85 -112.87
N LEU A 261 -9.72 -111.49 -113.04
CA LEU A 261 -8.74 -110.49 -113.63
C LEU A 261 -9.17 -108.95 -113.56
N VAL A 262 -8.23 -108.00 -113.22
CA VAL A 262 -7.95 -106.53 -113.60
C VAL A 262 -8.99 -105.36 -113.72
N ASN A 263 -8.57 -104.09 -113.37
CA ASN A 263 -8.74 -102.75 -114.07
C ASN A 263 -8.26 -101.52 -113.19
N GLU A 264 -7.99 -100.24 -113.58
CA GLU A 264 -7.60 -99.49 -114.83
C GLU A 264 -7.13 -97.99 -114.54
N ASN A 265 -6.41 -97.31 -115.48
CA ASN A 265 -6.23 -95.83 -115.76
C ASN A 265 -5.54 -94.75 -114.84
N LEU A 266 -4.95 -93.70 -115.48
CA LEU A 266 -4.39 -92.44 -114.89
C LEU A 266 -4.16 -91.34 -115.99
N ASN A 267 -4.44 -90.03 -115.77
CA ASN A 267 -4.15 -88.92 -116.74
C ASN A 267 -3.97 -87.50 -116.12
N ASP A 268 -3.31 -86.61 -116.88
CA ASP A 268 -3.37 -85.13 -117.02
C ASP A 268 -3.06 -84.04 -115.95
N ASP A 269 -2.26 -83.09 -116.46
CA ASP A 269 -2.03 -81.66 -116.16
C ASP A 269 -3.17 -80.83 -115.51
N LEU A 270 -3.25 -80.81 -114.16
CA LEU A 270 -3.99 -79.76 -113.42
C LEU A 270 -3.26 -79.17 -112.20
N THR A 271 -2.17 -79.77 -111.72
CA THR A 271 -1.58 -79.47 -110.40
C THR A 271 -1.06 -78.03 -110.25
N ALA A 272 -0.39 -77.46 -111.27
CA ALA A 272 0.28 -76.17 -111.16
C ALA A 272 -0.65 -74.96 -110.96
N LYS A 273 -1.93 -75.08 -111.35
CA LYS A 273 -2.92 -74.00 -111.20
C LYS A 273 -3.52 -73.95 -109.79
N LEU A 274 -3.54 -75.08 -109.07
CA LEU A 274 -4.12 -75.18 -107.73
C LEU A 274 -3.22 -74.53 -106.66
N GLU A 275 -1.90 -74.76 -106.72
CA GLU A 275 -0.95 -74.17 -105.77
C GLU A 275 -0.89 -72.64 -105.87
N THR A 276 -0.93 -72.11 -107.09
CA THR A 276 -0.90 -70.66 -107.37
C THR A 276 -2.11 -69.93 -106.78
N ALA A 277 -3.28 -70.59 -106.71
CA ALA A 277 -4.46 -70.08 -106.03
C ALA A 277 -4.38 -70.24 -104.51
N SER A 278 -3.97 -71.42 -104.03
CA SER A 278 -3.84 -71.77 -102.61
C SER A 278 -2.89 -70.80 -101.87
N SER A 279 -1.74 -70.47 -102.46
CA SER A 279 -0.78 -69.53 -101.86
C SER A 279 -1.35 -68.12 -101.67
N LYS A 280 -2.20 -67.63 -102.59
CA LYS A 280 -2.85 -66.31 -102.45
C LYS A 280 -3.94 -66.32 -101.38
N TYR A 281 -4.70 -67.41 -101.28
CA TYR A 281 -5.70 -67.58 -100.22
C TYR A 281 -5.04 -67.62 -98.83
N LEU A 282 -3.92 -68.33 -98.69
CA LEU A 282 -3.17 -68.42 -97.43
C LEU A 282 -2.55 -67.07 -97.01
N HIS A 283 -2.14 -66.22 -97.95
CA HIS A 283 -1.69 -64.85 -97.65
C HIS A 283 -2.85 -64.01 -97.08
N LEU A 284 -3.96 -63.93 -97.82
CA LEU A 284 -5.13 -63.14 -97.44
C LEU A 284 -5.75 -63.62 -96.10
N HIS A 285 -5.69 -64.92 -95.81
CA HIS A 285 -6.14 -65.45 -94.52
C HIS A 285 -5.27 -64.97 -93.34
N LYS A 286 -3.93 -65.01 -93.48
CA LYS A 286 -2.98 -64.50 -92.47
C LYS A 286 -3.13 -62.99 -92.27
N GLU A 287 -3.30 -62.25 -93.37
CA GLU A 287 -3.49 -60.81 -93.37
C GLU A 287 -4.80 -60.41 -92.65
N ASN A 288 -5.89 -61.13 -92.91
CA ASN A 288 -7.16 -60.96 -92.20
C ASN A 288 -7.03 -61.33 -90.70
N GLN A 289 -6.28 -62.38 -90.37
CA GLN A 289 -6.01 -62.76 -88.96
C GLN A 289 -5.21 -61.68 -88.21
N LEU A 290 -4.21 -61.07 -88.85
CA LEU A 290 -3.46 -59.93 -88.29
C LEU A 290 -4.38 -58.71 -88.08
N LEU A 291 -5.20 -58.36 -89.07
CA LEU A 291 -6.17 -57.26 -88.94
C LEU A 291 -7.20 -57.51 -87.82
N GLN A 292 -7.61 -58.75 -87.58
CA GLN A 292 -8.45 -59.11 -86.43
C GLN A 292 -7.71 -58.92 -85.09
N GLN A 293 -6.42 -59.27 -85.04
CA GLN A 293 -5.57 -59.08 -83.86
C GLN A 293 -5.34 -57.58 -83.57
N GLU A 294 -5.10 -56.76 -84.60
CA GLU A 294 -5.05 -55.30 -84.48
C GLU A 294 -6.39 -54.71 -84.03
N LEU A 295 -7.53 -55.18 -84.56
CA LEU A 295 -8.85 -54.72 -84.14
C LEU A 295 -9.14 -55.03 -82.66
N LEU A 296 -8.65 -56.16 -82.14
CA LEU A 296 -8.73 -56.50 -80.72
C LEU A 296 -7.80 -55.63 -79.86
N SER A 297 -6.57 -55.35 -80.35
CA SER A 297 -5.65 -54.40 -79.72
C SER A 297 -6.26 -53.00 -79.64
N MET A 298 -6.82 -52.49 -80.75
CA MET A 298 -7.51 -51.21 -80.87
C MET A 298 -8.75 -51.11 -79.96
N LYS A 299 -9.50 -52.20 -79.78
CA LYS A 299 -10.58 -52.28 -78.77
C LYS A 299 -10.05 -52.23 -77.34
N SER A 300 -8.87 -52.80 -77.07
CA SER A 300 -8.21 -52.74 -75.76
C SER A 300 -7.69 -51.33 -75.44
N THR A 301 -6.99 -50.69 -76.38
CA THR A 301 -6.48 -49.32 -76.21
C THR A 301 -7.62 -48.31 -76.09
N LYS A 302 -8.71 -48.44 -76.88
CA LYS A 302 -9.91 -47.60 -76.73
C LYS A 302 -10.47 -47.63 -75.30
N ARG A 303 -10.65 -48.82 -74.71
CA ARG A 303 -11.12 -48.97 -73.32
C ARG A 303 -10.19 -48.32 -72.29
N LYS A 304 -8.86 -48.45 -72.47
CA LYS A 304 -7.88 -47.77 -71.62
C LYS A 304 -7.98 -46.25 -71.74
N CYS A 305 -8.18 -45.71 -72.95
CA CYS A 305 -8.39 -44.28 -73.19
C CYS A 305 -9.71 -43.76 -72.60
N GLU A 306 -10.76 -44.60 -72.53
CA GLU A 306 -12.03 -44.28 -71.86
C GLU A 306 -11.84 -44.25 -70.33
N GLN A 307 -11.22 -45.29 -69.75
CA GLN A 307 -10.86 -45.32 -68.32
C GLN A 307 -9.99 -44.11 -67.90
N LEU A 308 -8.95 -43.77 -68.67
CA LEU A 308 -8.11 -42.60 -68.42
C LEU A 308 -8.89 -41.28 -68.49
N ARG A 309 -9.96 -41.20 -69.31
CA ARG A 309 -10.86 -40.05 -69.38
C ARG A 309 -11.76 -39.95 -68.14
N GLU A 310 -12.26 -41.07 -67.62
CA GLU A 310 -12.96 -41.11 -66.33
C GLU A 310 -12.04 -40.69 -65.17
N HIS A 311 -10.81 -41.22 -65.11
CA HIS A 311 -9.84 -40.85 -64.08
C HIS A 311 -9.44 -39.37 -64.18
N LYS A 312 -9.22 -38.84 -65.38
CA LYS A 312 -8.96 -37.41 -65.59
C LYS A 312 -10.12 -36.55 -65.05
N LYS A 313 -11.38 -36.87 -65.37
CA LYS A 313 -12.55 -36.13 -64.85
C LYS A 313 -12.63 -36.14 -63.32
N LYS A 314 -12.29 -37.26 -62.68
CA LYS A 314 -12.26 -37.38 -61.21
C LYS A 314 -11.19 -36.46 -60.61
N LEU A 315 -9.97 -36.48 -61.17
CA LEU A 315 -8.87 -35.59 -60.75
C LEU A 315 -9.21 -34.11 -61.00
N GLU A 316 -9.88 -33.77 -62.11
CA GLU A 316 -10.35 -32.41 -62.38
C GLU A 316 -11.37 -31.95 -61.32
N GLN A 317 -12.30 -32.82 -60.90
CA GLN A 317 -13.24 -32.53 -59.81
C GLN A 317 -12.56 -32.40 -58.45
N GLU A 318 -11.59 -33.28 -58.14
CA GLU A 318 -10.79 -33.20 -56.90
C GLU A 318 -10.00 -31.89 -56.82
N ILE A 319 -9.39 -31.44 -57.93
CA ILE A 319 -8.70 -30.14 -58.01
C ILE A 319 -9.67 -28.97 -57.76
N VAL A 320 -10.91 -29.02 -58.27
CA VAL A 320 -11.93 -27.99 -58.01
C VAL A 320 -12.35 -28.01 -56.53
N ASN A 321 -12.58 -29.19 -55.96
CA ASN A 321 -12.96 -29.34 -54.55
C ASN A 321 -11.85 -28.84 -53.61
N LEU A 322 -10.58 -29.18 -53.89
CA LEU A 322 -9.42 -28.73 -53.12
C LEU A 322 -9.23 -27.20 -53.21
N LYS A 323 -9.40 -26.60 -54.39
CA LYS A 323 -9.37 -25.14 -54.55
C LYS A 323 -10.44 -24.45 -53.72
N SER A 324 -11.69 -24.93 -53.78
CA SER A 324 -12.80 -24.38 -52.99
C SER A 324 -12.56 -24.52 -51.49
N HIS A 325 -11.99 -25.65 -51.03
CA HIS A 325 -11.61 -25.84 -49.63
C HIS A 325 -10.48 -24.88 -49.20
N MET A 326 -9.43 -24.72 -50.01
CA MET A 326 -8.35 -23.76 -49.74
C MET A 326 -8.89 -22.32 -49.65
N GLU A 327 -9.75 -21.92 -50.56
CA GLU A 327 -10.34 -20.57 -50.59
C GLU A 327 -11.22 -20.31 -49.36
N LYS A 328 -12.04 -21.29 -48.94
CA LYS A 328 -12.81 -21.24 -47.69
C LYS A 328 -11.89 -21.14 -46.46
N ASN A 329 -10.83 -21.95 -46.40
CA ASN A 329 -9.88 -21.92 -45.28
C ASN A 329 -9.13 -20.57 -45.21
N MET A 330 -8.81 -19.95 -46.34
CA MET A 330 -8.18 -18.62 -46.35
C MET A 330 -9.09 -17.52 -45.79
N ILE A 331 -10.40 -17.58 -46.08
CA ILE A 331 -11.39 -16.66 -45.50
C ILE A 331 -11.50 -16.88 -43.99
N GLU A 332 -11.51 -18.14 -43.53
CA GLU A 332 -11.55 -18.48 -42.10
C GLU A 332 -10.28 -18.03 -41.36
N CYS A 333 -9.09 -18.19 -41.95
CA CYS A 333 -7.84 -17.66 -41.41
C CYS A 333 -7.90 -16.13 -41.25
N GLY A 334 -8.36 -15.39 -42.27
CA GLY A 334 -8.49 -13.93 -42.19
C GLY A 334 -9.47 -13.47 -41.11
N GLN A 335 -10.58 -14.19 -40.91
CA GLN A 335 -11.53 -13.93 -39.82
C GLN A 335 -10.91 -14.21 -38.45
N VAL A 336 -10.18 -15.31 -38.29
CA VAL A 336 -9.47 -15.65 -37.04
C VAL A 336 -8.38 -14.63 -36.72
N GLU A 337 -7.63 -14.16 -37.70
CA GLU A 337 -6.64 -13.10 -37.54
C GLU A 337 -7.27 -11.76 -37.15
N GLN A 338 -8.41 -11.38 -37.74
CA GLN A 338 -9.17 -10.20 -37.33
C GLN A 338 -9.66 -10.32 -35.88
N TYR A 339 -10.31 -11.43 -35.51
CA TYR A 339 -10.79 -11.62 -34.13
C TYR A 339 -9.66 -11.60 -33.12
N LYS A 340 -8.51 -12.22 -33.44
CA LYS A 340 -7.29 -12.15 -32.63
C LYS A 340 -6.83 -10.70 -32.45
N TRP A 341 -6.73 -9.93 -33.53
CA TRP A 341 -6.31 -8.53 -33.46
C TRP A 341 -7.28 -7.67 -32.63
N GLU A 342 -8.59 -7.86 -32.80
CA GLU A 342 -9.61 -7.16 -32.01
C GLU A 342 -9.52 -7.50 -30.51
N ILE A 343 -9.25 -8.75 -30.15
CA ILE A 343 -9.09 -9.17 -28.73
C ILE A 343 -7.78 -8.61 -28.15
N GLU A 344 -6.68 -8.67 -28.90
CA GLU A 344 -5.41 -8.06 -28.49
C GLU A 344 -5.53 -6.53 -28.32
N GLU A 345 -6.27 -5.85 -29.19
CA GLU A 345 -6.46 -4.40 -29.10
C GLU A 345 -7.40 -4.00 -27.95
N LYS A 346 -8.52 -4.72 -27.76
CA LYS A 346 -9.42 -4.52 -26.60
C LYS A 346 -8.69 -4.75 -25.26
N THR A 347 -7.81 -5.74 -25.18
CA THR A 347 -7.02 -6.01 -23.96
C THR A 347 -5.89 -5.00 -23.74
N LYS A 348 -5.25 -4.47 -24.79
CA LYS A 348 -4.32 -3.32 -24.68
C LYS A 348 -5.07 -2.07 -24.17
N GLN A 349 -6.27 -1.81 -24.67
CA GLN A 349 -7.07 -0.64 -24.26
C GLN A 349 -7.51 -0.73 -22.79
N ASP A 350 -8.03 -1.88 -22.34
CA ASP A 350 -8.36 -2.15 -20.93
C ASP A 350 -7.12 -2.01 -20.01
N LEU A 351 -5.95 -2.52 -20.43
CA LEU A 351 -4.71 -2.37 -19.69
C LEU A 351 -4.26 -0.90 -19.58
N VAL A 352 -4.40 -0.12 -20.66
CA VAL A 352 -4.10 1.32 -20.68
C VAL A 352 -5.10 2.12 -19.83
N GLU A 353 -6.38 1.75 -19.82
CA GLU A 353 -7.42 2.35 -18.96
C GLU A 353 -7.12 2.08 -17.48
N LYS A 354 -6.81 0.83 -17.11
CA LYS A 354 -6.39 0.44 -15.76
C LYS A 354 -5.09 1.14 -15.34
N LEU A 355 -4.12 1.29 -16.24
CA LEU A 355 -2.89 2.02 -15.97
C LEU A 355 -3.15 3.52 -15.71
N LYS A 356 -4.09 4.15 -16.44
CA LYS A 356 -4.54 5.53 -16.15
C LYS A 356 -5.21 5.63 -14.77
N GLN A 357 -6.06 4.67 -14.42
CA GLN A 357 -6.72 4.63 -13.09
C GLN A 357 -5.71 4.47 -11.95
N VAL A 358 -4.73 3.58 -12.09
CA VAL A 358 -3.63 3.40 -11.11
C VAL A 358 -2.76 4.65 -11.01
N ASN A 359 -2.40 5.29 -12.13
CA ASN A 359 -1.64 6.54 -12.12
C ASN A 359 -2.41 7.67 -11.42
N LEU A 360 -3.72 7.82 -11.70
CA LEU A 360 -4.57 8.79 -11.01
C LEU A 360 -4.67 8.49 -9.49
N PHE A 361 -4.80 7.23 -9.10
CA PHE A 361 -4.79 6.82 -7.69
C PHE A 361 -3.46 7.20 -7.01
N LEU A 362 -2.31 6.90 -7.64
CA LEU A 362 -0.99 7.25 -7.12
C LEU A 362 -0.78 8.77 -7.00
N GLN A 363 -1.31 9.57 -7.95
CA GLN A 363 -1.28 11.03 -7.86
C GLN A 363 -2.14 11.56 -6.69
N VAL A 364 -3.33 10.99 -6.48
CA VAL A 364 -4.19 11.34 -5.34
C VAL A 364 -3.55 10.93 -4.01
N GLN A 365 -2.92 9.75 -3.94
CA GLN A 365 -2.17 9.30 -2.77
C GLN A 365 -0.99 10.25 -2.47
N ALA A 366 -0.17 10.58 -3.47
CA ALA A 366 0.97 11.49 -3.30
C ALA A 366 0.53 12.88 -2.80
N ALA A 367 -0.55 13.44 -3.35
CA ALA A 367 -1.11 14.72 -2.91
C ALA A 367 -1.66 14.66 -1.47
N TYR A 368 -2.23 13.51 -1.06
CA TYR A 368 -2.68 13.29 0.32
C TYR A 368 -1.51 13.15 1.31
N GLU A 369 -0.46 12.40 0.93
CA GLU A 369 0.77 12.25 1.71
C GLU A 369 1.52 13.59 1.86
N GLU A 370 1.59 14.40 0.80
CA GLU A 370 2.14 15.75 0.87
C GLU A 370 1.33 16.63 1.83
N LYS A 371 -0.01 16.62 1.74
CA LYS A 371 -0.89 17.37 2.65
C LYS A 371 -0.71 16.94 4.12
N LEU A 372 -0.56 15.64 4.38
CA LEU A 372 -0.20 15.13 5.72
C LEU A 372 1.19 15.60 6.17
N GLN A 373 2.18 15.63 5.26
CA GLN A 373 3.51 16.13 5.59
C GLN A 373 3.53 17.64 5.87
N GLN A 374 2.77 18.43 5.11
CA GLN A 374 2.56 19.85 5.39
C GLN A 374 1.91 20.08 6.77
N LEU A 375 0.93 19.25 7.16
CA LEU A 375 0.31 19.31 8.49
C LEU A 375 1.31 18.98 9.61
N ARG A 376 2.08 17.89 9.46
CA ARG A 376 3.17 17.51 10.40
C ARG A 376 4.21 18.64 10.52
N ASN A 377 4.60 19.24 9.40
CA ASN A 377 5.56 20.35 9.38
C ASN A 377 5.01 21.59 10.11
N LYS A 378 3.72 21.94 9.93
CA LYS A 378 3.07 23.05 10.66
C LYS A 378 3.01 22.80 12.17
N GLN A 379 2.62 21.59 12.60
CA GLN A 379 2.63 21.23 14.02
C GLN A 379 4.04 21.30 14.61
N ASN A 380 5.04 20.73 13.93
CA ASN A 380 6.44 20.77 14.35
C ASN A 380 7.00 22.20 14.42
N ALA A 381 6.59 23.10 13.52
CA ALA A 381 7.00 24.50 13.56
C ALA A 381 6.34 25.27 14.72
N SER A 382 5.06 25.01 15.00
CA SER A 382 4.33 25.56 16.16
C SER A 382 4.97 25.14 17.49
N ILE A 383 5.28 23.84 17.63
CA ILE A 383 5.95 23.30 18.82
C ILE A 383 7.34 23.92 19.02
N ARG A 384 8.14 24.09 17.95
CA ARG A 384 9.44 24.79 18.04
C ARG A 384 9.27 26.24 18.51
N SER A 385 8.38 27.01 17.88
CA SER A 385 8.11 28.40 18.28
C SER A 385 7.69 28.51 19.76
N GLN A 386 6.86 27.58 20.25
CA GLN A 386 6.48 27.51 21.66
C GLN A 386 7.68 27.18 22.58
N MET A 387 8.56 26.28 22.16
CA MET A 387 9.81 25.96 22.89
C MET A 387 10.79 27.14 22.88
N ASP A 388 10.98 27.81 21.75
CA ASP A 388 11.89 28.95 21.59
C ASP A 388 11.43 30.15 22.45
N LEU A 389 10.12 30.41 22.53
CA LEU A 389 9.54 31.37 23.47
C LEU A 389 9.81 30.96 24.92
N ARG A 390 9.55 29.69 25.28
CA ARG A 390 9.75 29.21 26.65
C ARG A 390 11.22 29.23 27.09
N ILE A 391 12.15 28.99 26.17
CA ILE A 391 13.60 29.14 26.40
C ILE A 391 13.90 30.61 26.69
N ARG A 392 13.45 31.54 25.84
CA ARG A 392 13.66 32.98 26.02
C ARG A 392 13.11 33.51 27.35
N ASP A 393 11.93 33.06 27.77
CA ASP A 393 11.34 33.40 29.07
C ASP A 393 12.29 32.98 30.21
N LEU A 394 12.73 31.72 30.20
CA LEU A 394 13.61 31.13 31.21
C LEU A 394 15.00 31.79 31.24
N GLU A 395 15.56 32.13 30.07
CA GLU A 395 16.79 32.92 29.96
C GLU A 395 16.62 34.33 30.57
N SER A 396 15.46 34.97 30.36
CA SER A 396 15.16 36.28 30.95
C SER A 396 15.02 36.23 32.48
N GLU A 397 14.36 35.20 33.02
CA GLU A 397 14.24 34.99 34.46
C GLU A 397 15.58 34.63 35.10
N PHE A 398 16.39 33.79 34.43
CA PHE A 398 17.74 33.49 34.86
C PHE A 398 18.64 34.74 34.89
N SER A 399 18.52 35.62 33.89
CA SER A 399 19.22 36.92 33.85
C SER A 399 18.80 37.84 35.00
N LYS A 400 17.49 37.97 35.26
CA LYS A 400 16.96 38.73 36.43
C LYS A 400 17.52 38.18 37.75
N MET A 401 17.44 36.86 37.95
CA MET A 401 17.95 36.21 39.16
C MET A 401 19.47 36.38 39.30
N LYS A 402 20.23 36.28 38.21
CA LYS A 402 21.68 36.48 38.20
C LYS A 402 22.05 37.90 38.65
N ASN A 403 21.38 38.90 38.11
CA ASN A 403 21.57 40.30 38.49
C ASN A 403 21.20 40.56 39.96
N GLN A 404 20.12 39.95 40.47
CA GLN A 404 19.75 40.04 41.89
C GLN A 404 20.82 39.39 42.80
N VAL A 405 21.34 38.22 42.43
CA VAL A 405 22.41 37.54 43.19
C VAL A 405 23.70 38.37 43.21
N ASP A 406 24.09 38.98 42.09
CA ASP A 406 25.27 39.84 42.03
C ASP A 406 25.07 41.14 42.82
N CYS A 407 23.87 41.72 42.81
CA CYS A 407 23.52 42.88 43.64
C CYS A 407 23.59 42.55 45.15
N ASN A 408 22.93 41.47 45.58
CA ASN A 408 22.97 40.99 46.97
C ASN A 408 24.41 40.70 47.43
N LYS A 409 25.26 40.20 46.54
CA LYS A 409 26.69 39.94 46.81
C LYS A 409 27.47 41.24 47.05
N ILE A 410 27.19 42.30 46.31
CA ILE A 410 27.78 43.64 46.53
C ILE A 410 27.28 44.21 47.86
N GLU A 411 25.98 44.12 48.15
CA GLU A 411 25.40 44.63 49.40
C GLU A 411 25.99 43.90 50.63
N MET A 412 26.13 42.58 50.59
CA MET A 412 26.77 41.79 51.64
C MET A 412 28.24 42.15 51.88
N GLU A 413 29.00 42.45 50.82
CA GLU A 413 30.38 42.91 50.96
C GLU A 413 30.45 44.34 51.53
N ASN A 414 29.49 45.21 51.18
CA ASN A 414 29.36 46.54 51.78
C ASN A 414 29.04 46.47 53.29
N TYR A 415 28.08 45.63 53.72
CA TYR A 415 27.81 45.40 55.14
C TYR A 415 29.04 44.87 55.89
N LYS A 416 29.78 43.94 55.27
CA LYS A 416 31.04 43.40 55.81
C LYS A 416 32.12 44.47 55.97
N GLN A 417 32.24 45.41 55.03
CA GLN A 417 33.15 46.56 55.16
C GLN A 417 32.70 47.55 56.26
N LEU A 418 31.40 47.89 56.31
CA LEU A 418 30.84 48.78 57.33
C LEU A 418 31.02 48.22 58.74
N TYR A 419 30.78 46.92 58.94
CA TYR A 419 31.01 46.25 60.22
C TYR A 419 32.49 46.27 60.64
N LEU A 420 33.42 46.04 59.71
CA LEU A 420 34.85 46.12 59.98
C LEU A 420 35.29 47.55 60.36
N GLU A 421 34.70 48.59 59.76
CA GLU A 421 34.97 49.98 60.14
C GLU A 421 34.33 50.34 61.49
N GLU A 422 33.11 49.88 61.77
CA GLU A 422 32.46 50.06 63.08
C GLU A 422 33.31 49.46 64.21
N VAL A 423 33.89 48.27 63.99
CA VAL A 423 34.81 47.63 64.95
C VAL A 423 36.08 48.47 65.18
N LYS A 424 36.65 49.10 64.14
CA LYS A 424 37.77 50.05 64.30
C LYS A 424 37.36 51.28 65.10
N ILE A 425 36.21 51.87 64.79
CA ILE A 425 35.66 53.05 65.46
C ILE A 425 35.41 52.74 66.94
N ARG A 426 34.69 51.65 67.26
CA ARG A 426 34.44 51.16 68.63
C ARG A 426 35.75 50.95 69.40
N LYS A 427 36.77 50.32 68.78
CA LYS A 427 38.10 50.15 69.40
C LYS A 427 38.79 51.50 69.66
N SER A 428 38.69 52.46 68.74
CA SER A 428 39.26 53.80 68.92
C SER A 428 38.57 54.60 70.03
N LEU A 429 37.24 54.44 70.18
CA LEU A 429 36.45 55.07 71.24
C LEU A 429 36.71 54.44 72.60
N SER A 430 36.80 53.10 72.68
CA SER A 430 37.21 52.39 73.90
C SER A 430 38.61 52.80 74.37
N ASN A 431 39.57 52.94 73.44
CA ASN A 431 40.91 53.45 73.75
C ASN A 431 40.92 54.93 74.21
N LYS A 432 39.99 55.76 73.72
CA LYS A 432 39.82 57.15 74.21
C LYS A 432 39.19 57.16 75.61
N LEU A 433 38.20 56.31 75.85
CA LEU A 433 37.49 56.18 77.13
C LEU A 433 38.44 55.71 78.24
N SER A 434 39.24 54.65 77.99
CA SER A 434 40.29 54.20 78.91
C SER A 434 41.21 55.36 79.32
N LYS A 435 41.69 56.15 78.36
CA LYS A 435 42.55 57.31 78.63
C LYS A 435 41.87 58.46 79.38
N THR A 436 40.55 58.62 79.27
CA THR A 436 39.81 59.57 80.11
C THR A 436 39.53 59.01 81.50
N ASP A 437 39.31 57.70 81.64
CA ASP A 437 39.10 57.04 82.93
C ASP A 437 40.40 56.94 83.74
N GLU A 438 41.53 56.68 83.07
CA GLU A 438 42.90 56.80 83.61
C GLU A 438 43.14 58.20 84.18
N ARG A 439 42.93 59.25 83.38
CA ARG A 439 43.06 60.66 83.82
C ARG A 439 42.07 61.07 84.91
N LEU A 440 40.85 60.56 84.86
CA LEU A 440 39.84 60.80 85.89
C LEU A 440 40.24 60.10 87.20
N ALA A 441 40.87 58.92 87.14
CA ALA A 441 41.45 58.24 88.30
C ALA A 441 42.65 59.02 88.86
N GLU A 442 43.57 59.50 88.00
CA GLU A 442 44.69 60.38 88.38
C GLU A 442 44.17 61.60 89.15
N VAL A 443 43.34 62.45 88.53
CA VAL A 443 42.77 63.65 89.14
C VAL A 443 41.96 63.33 90.40
N LYS A 444 41.26 62.18 90.45
CA LYS A 444 40.54 61.73 91.66
C LYS A 444 41.50 61.33 92.78
N THR A 445 42.67 60.76 92.48
CA THR A 445 43.70 60.49 93.49
C THR A 445 44.41 61.77 93.94
N GLU A 446 44.69 62.71 93.04
CA GLU A 446 45.21 64.04 93.39
C GLU A 446 44.25 64.80 94.30
N LEU A 447 42.97 64.88 93.95
CA LEU A 447 41.92 65.51 94.77
C LEU A 447 41.80 64.84 96.15
N LEU A 448 41.94 63.51 96.26
CA LEU A 448 41.95 62.81 97.54
C LEU A 448 43.21 63.08 98.36
N LEU A 449 44.35 63.31 97.71
CA LEU A 449 45.63 63.63 98.34
C LEU A 449 45.66 65.09 98.81
N GLU A 450 45.21 66.04 97.99
CA GLU A 450 44.99 67.44 98.35
C GLU A 450 43.99 67.54 99.51
N ARG A 451 42.85 66.85 99.44
CA ARG A 451 41.85 66.79 100.52
C ARG A 451 42.37 66.11 101.81
N ARG A 452 43.51 65.40 101.74
CA ARG A 452 44.23 64.87 102.90
C ARG A 452 45.27 65.85 103.44
N GLN A 453 45.91 66.66 102.58
CA GLN A 453 46.84 67.74 102.97
C GLN A 453 46.08 68.93 103.57
N ASN A 454 45.02 69.40 102.91
CA ASN A 454 44.11 70.46 103.35
C ASN A 454 43.14 70.01 104.45
N ARG A 455 43.47 68.97 105.24
CA ARG A 455 42.65 68.46 106.34
C ARG A 455 43.20 68.95 107.68
N PRO A 456 42.51 69.86 108.40
CA PRO A 456 42.92 70.26 109.74
C PRO A 456 42.97 69.05 110.69
N LEU A 457 43.96 69.05 111.59
CA LEU A 457 44.06 68.07 112.68
C LEU A 457 42.90 68.26 113.66
N LEU A 458 41.99 67.29 113.70
CA LEU A 458 40.79 67.35 114.54
C LEU A 458 41.08 67.01 116.01
N TYR A 459 40.96 68.02 116.86
CA TYR A 459 40.29 67.88 118.17
C TYR A 459 38.95 68.65 118.09
N SER A 460 37.82 68.17 118.61
CA SER A 460 37.45 66.79 118.96
C SER A 460 35.90 66.68 119.02
N THR A 461 35.38 65.45 119.07
CA THR A 461 34.13 65.03 119.76
C THR A 461 32.87 65.93 119.72
N LEU A 462 31.74 65.36 119.29
CA LEU A 462 30.66 64.96 120.22
C LEU A 462 29.67 63.98 119.55
N ASN A 463 28.86 63.28 120.36
CA ASN A 463 28.00 62.17 119.92
C ASN A 463 26.68 62.17 120.72
N THR A 464 25.55 62.45 120.06
CA THR A 464 24.19 62.34 120.63
C THR A 464 23.15 61.96 119.57
N ARG A 465 22.10 61.26 120.02
CA ARG A 465 20.93 60.70 119.30
C ARG A 465 19.74 60.75 120.30
N PRO A 466 18.44 60.54 119.95
CA PRO A 466 17.80 60.38 118.63
C PRO A 466 16.44 61.14 118.44
N ALA A 467 15.80 60.94 117.27
CA ALA A 467 14.34 60.74 117.03
C ALA A 467 13.30 61.90 116.88
N LEU A 468 12.56 61.79 115.74
CA LEU A 468 11.10 61.95 115.50
C LEU A 468 10.35 63.32 115.43
N GLU A 469 10.10 63.73 114.17
CA GLU A 469 8.81 64.07 113.50
C GLU A 469 7.83 65.21 113.91
N SER A 470 7.50 66.01 112.87
CA SER A 470 6.17 66.54 112.49
C SER A 470 6.26 66.92 110.98
N ILE A 471 5.41 66.53 110.01
CA ILE A 471 3.92 66.58 109.85
C ILE A 471 3.42 68.05 109.82
N CYS A 472 2.69 68.59 108.83
CA CYS A 472 2.24 68.20 107.46
C CYS A 472 1.62 69.48 106.80
N PRO A 473 0.77 69.44 105.75
CA PRO A 473 0.84 68.80 104.42
C PRO A 473 0.58 69.81 103.26
N GLY A 474 0.53 69.32 102.01
CA GLY A 474 -0.09 70.01 100.87
C GLY A 474 -0.47 69.00 99.78
N ASP A 475 -1.76 68.92 99.42
CA ASP A 475 -2.34 67.87 98.57
C ASP A 475 -2.90 68.43 97.25
N LEU A 476 -2.84 67.64 96.18
CA LEU A 476 -4.01 67.24 95.38
C LEU A 476 -3.62 66.13 94.39
N SER A 477 -4.56 65.23 94.09
CA SER A 477 -4.33 63.94 93.40
C SER A 477 -5.15 63.75 92.12
N ASP A 478 -4.61 63.01 91.15
CA ASP A 478 -5.27 61.91 90.39
C ASP A 478 -4.18 61.17 89.55
N ARG A 479 -4.05 59.83 89.43
CA ARG A 479 -4.97 58.68 89.19
C ARG A 479 -5.56 58.70 87.77
N PHE A 480 -5.76 57.59 87.02
CA PHE A 480 -5.75 56.12 87.24
C PHE A 480 -4.88 55.41 86.15
N PHE A 481 -4.19 54.27 86.30
CA PHE A 481 -4.51 52.88 86.70
C PHE A 481 -4.94 51.88 85.58
N ILE A 482 -3.95 51.09 85.10
CA ILE A 482 -3.97 49.65 84.69
C ILE A 482 -4.97 49.10 83.63
N SER A 483 -4.40 48.53 82.55
CA SER A 483 -4.71 47.19 81.96
C SER A 483 -3.61 46.84 80.93
N ARG A 484 -2.99 45.65 80.72
CA ARG A 484 -3.05 44.23 81.13
C ARG A 484 -3.33 43.28 79.93
N SER A 485 -2.57 42.18 79.88
CA SER A 485 -2.80 40.90 79.16
C SER A 485 -2.59 40.79 77.62
N PHE A 486 -1.56 40.00 77.29
CA PHE A 486 -1.54 38.86 76.34
C PHE A 486 -2.30 38.87 75.00
N SER A 487 -1.56 38.49 73.94
CA SER A 487 -2.00 37.47 72.97
C SER A 487 -1.11 36.24 73.12
N ARG A 488 -1.68 35.02 73.13
CA ARG A 488 -0.97 33.73 73.28
C ARG A 488 -1.47 32.74 72.22
N GLU A 489 -0.53 31.96 71.68
CA GLU A 489 -0.73 30.73 70.88
C GLU A 489 -1.46 30.82 69.53
N ASN A 490 -0.89 30.04 68.59
CA ASN A 490 -1.38 29.50 67.31
C ASN A 490 -0.37 29.78 66.18
N LEU A 491 0.07 28.79 65.38
CA LEU A 491 -0.09 27.33 65.51
C LEU A 491 1.05 26.65 64.73
N VAL A 492 1.59 25.52 65.22
CA VAL A 492 2.46 24.67 64.39
C VAL A 492 1.57 23.76 63.53
N VAL A 493 1.52 24.02 62.22
CA VAL A 493 1.01 23.09 61.22
C VAL A 493 1.98 23.05 60.03
N PRO A 494 2.62 21.91 59.74
CA PRO A 494 3.27 21.68 58.46
C PRO A 494 2.26 21.17 57.43
N THR A 495 2.18 21.82 56.28
CA THR A 495 1.51 21.33 55.07
C THR A 495 2.51 21.47 53.90
N SER A 496 3.02 20.39 53.29
CA SER A 496 2.64 18.97 53.38
C SER A 496 1.19 18.69 52.99
N ASN A 497 0.83 19.10 51.77
CA ASN A 497 -0.07 18.35 50.90
C ASN A 497 0.61 18.27 49.53
N LEU A 498 1.11 17.08 49.16
CA LEU A 498 0.38 16.10 48.34
C LEU A 498 0.23 16.57 46.88
N TRP A 499 1.28 16.30 46.09
CA TRP A 499 1.10 15.99 44.68
C TRP A 499 0.33 14.67 44.59
N HIS A 500 -0.97 14.73 44.28
CA HIS A 500 -1.70 13.54 43.84
C HIS A 500 -1.32 13.23 42.40
N SER A 501 -0.30 12.39 42.24
CA SER A 501 -0.12 11.61 41.00
C SER A 501 -1.31 10.66 40.86
N ILE A 502 -2.33 11.07 40.11
CA ILE A 502 -3.34 10.16 39.60
C ILE A 502 -2.79 9.56 38.30
N GLU A 503 -2.26 8.35 38.41
CA GLU A 503 -2.11 7.48 37.24
C GLU A 503 -3.50 7.02 36.80
N THR A 504 -3.91 7.40 35.59
CA THR A 504 -4.98 6.72 34.86
C THR A 504 -4.40 6.15 33.56
N MET A 505 -3.95 4.90 33.64
CA MET A 505 -3.72 4.04 32.47
C MET A 505 -5.00 3.89 31.64
N PRO A 506 -4.91 3.59 30.33
CA PRO A 506 -5.99 3.80 29.38
C PRO A 506 -7.10 2.75 29.47
N ASP A 507 -8.34 3.20 29.28
CA ASP A 507 -9.51 2.32 29.22
C ASP A 507 -9.65 1.71 27.82
N CYS A 508 -9.17 0.48 27.65
CA CYS A 508 -9.43 -0.30 26.44
C CYS A 508 -10.82 -0.95 26.51
N LYS A 509 -11.77 -0.47 25.69
CA LYS A 509 -12.93 -1.28 25.25
C LYS A 509 -13.47 -0.84 23.89
N ASN A 510 -13.81 -1.85 23.09
CA ASN A 510 -14.27 -1.70 21.71
C ASN A 510 -15.74 -1.28 21.66
N LYS A 511 -16.08 -0.44 20.69
CA LYS A 511 -17.08 -0.77 19.66
C LYS A 511 -16.89 0.07 18.41
#